data_AF-A0A0B2JZM3-F1
#
_entry.id   AF-A0A0B2JZM3-F1
#
_cell.length_a   1.000
_cell.length_b   1.000
_cell.length_c   1.000
_cell.angle_alpha   90.00
_cell.angle_beta   90.00
_cell.angle_gamma   90.00
#
_symmetry.space_group_name_H-M   'P 1'
#
loop_
_entity.id
_entity.type
_entity.pdbx_description
1 polymer ?
#
loop_
_entity_poly.entity_id
_entity_poly.type
_entity_poly.pdbx_seq_one_letter_code
_entity_poly.pdbx_strand_id
1 'polypeptide(L)'
;MGFSFLTRYNLFMESGNLITNDNSIVRYKDYLIVRNMYYDSAHLIMHFEDIINSRSELPRREEYLEIFHSNAETVENKSFANEIEKQIQRQMDVNTVNGHSSHNFKTFFRLLLKAIAEYQEDIINANYVEVANVKAVSTLKKRTFLSYAYYDKGLTQALFYYFWLRSGFLYVNWMWEGVNKNGSTTKEQLEDALRKSDQFLFLRTTNSELRMPGSHFIRQWCAWEMGNYYTKNKREKYYTSFYDKNEPRNDLLDSFKPMREVVQGEIQY
;
A
#
# COMPACT_ATOMS: atom_id res chain seq x y z
N MET A 1 -10.82 -0.12 17.55
CA MET A 1 -10.38 -0.75 16.28
C MET A 1 -9.99 0.36 15.33
N GLY A 2 -8.96 0.18 14.51
CA GLY A 2 -8.62 1.14 13.45
C GLY A 2 -9.79 1.33 12.49
N PHE A 3 -9.80 2.44 11.74
CA PHE A 3 -10.93 2.76 10.86
C PHE A 3 -11.09 1.82 9.66
N SER A 4 -10.11 0.96 9.37
CA SER A 4 -10.18 -0.04 8.31
C SER A 4 -10.22 -1.45 8.88
N PHE A 5 -11.06 -2.33 8.32
CA PHE A 5 -11.01 -3.77 8.59
C PHE A 5 -9.87 -4.47 7.82
N LEU A 6 -9.13 -3.71 7.01
CA LEU A 6 -8.04 -4.21 6.20
C LEU A 6 -6.68 -3.99 6.85
N THR A 7 -5.94 -5.09 6.96
CA THR A 7 -4.51 -5.12 7.23
C THR A 7 -3.75 -5.41 5.93
N ARG A 8 -2.50 -4.97 5.85
CA ARG A 8 -1.54 -5.39 4.82
C ARG A 8 -1.37 -6.90 4.81
N TYR A 9 -1.41 -7.53 5.98
CA TYR A 9 -1.41 -9.00 6.09
C TYR A 9 -2.54 -9.60 5.23
N ASN A 10 -3.79 -9.17 5.43
CA ASN A 10 -4.94 -9.66 4.68
C ASN A 10 -4.80 -9.38 3.17
N LEU A 11 -4.40 -8.16 2.81
CA LEU A 11 -4.18 -7.76 1.42
C LEU A 11 -3.13 -8.63 0.72
N PHE A 12 -2.03 -8.91 1.39
CA PHE A 12 -0.93 -9.70 0.83
C PHE A 12 -1.31 -11.18 0.73
N MET A 13 -1.96 -11.76 1.75
CA MET A 13 -2.48 -13.13 1.68
C MET A 13 -3.47 -13.31 0.51
N GLU A 14 -4.42 -12.38 0.38
CA GLU A 14 -5.41 -12.42 -0.71
C GLU A 14 -4.76 -12.26 -2.09
N SER A 15 -3.72 -11.42 -2.20
CA SER A 15 -2.94 -11.26 -3.43
C SER A 15 -2.20 -12.55 -3.80
N GLY A 16 -1.54 -13.19 -2.83
CA GLY A 16 -0.89 -14.48 -3.04
C GLY A 16 -1.86 -15.58 -3.48
N ASN A 17 -3.07 -15.61 -2.92
CA ASN A 17 -4.12 -16.57 -3.30
C ASN A 17 -4.60 -16.37 -4.75
N LEU A 18 -4.63 -15.13 -5.24
CA LEU A 18 -5.16 -14.79 -6.56
C LEU A 18 -4.16 -15.02 -7.71
N ILE A 19 -2.86 -14.92 -7.42
CA ILE A 19 -1.81 -15.04 -8.44
C ILE A 19 -1.61 -16.51 -8.83
N THR A 20 -2.00 -16.85 -10.06
CA THR A 20 -1.94 -18.21 -10.63
C THR A 20 -1.43 -18.15 -12.08
N ASN A 21 -1.04 -19.30 -12.64
CA ASN A 21 -0.36 -19.40 -13.94
C ASN A 21 -1.19 -18.86 -15.14
N ASP A 22 -2.45 -19.26 -15.24
CA ASP A 22 -3.17 -19.23 -16.54
C ASP A 22 -4.40 -18.32 -16.58
N ASN A 23 -4.75 -17.64 -15.48
CA ASN A 23 -5.99 -16.85 -15.42
C ASN A 23 -5.91 -15.58 -14.56
N SER A 24 -4.70 -15.13 -14.21
CA SER A 24 -4.53 -13.91 -13.43
C SER A 24 -4.83 -12.67 -14.28
N ILE A 25 -5.55 -11.73 -13.70
CA ILE A 25 -5.83 -10.41 -14.30
C ILE A 25 -4.53 -9.63 -14.58
N VAL A 26 -3.46 -9.89 -13.83
CA VAL A 26 -2.12 -9.36 -14.08
C VAL A 26 -1.21 -10.48 -14.55
N ARG A 27 -0.48 -10.25 -15.63
CA ARG A 27 0.51 -11.18 -16.18
C ARG A 27 1.89 -10.89 -15.62
N TYR A 28 2.61 -11.98 -15.33
CA TYR A 28 3.98 -11.95 -14.83
C TYR A 28 4.87 -12.87 -15.66
N LYS A 29 6.16 -12.57 -15.73
CA LYS A 29 7.18 -13.46 -16.32
C LYS A 29 7.32 -14.73 -15.49
N ASP A 30 7.43 -14.55 -14.17
CA ASP A 30 7.40 -15.61 -13.18
C ASP A 30 6.35 -15.24 -12.12
N TYR A 31 5.18 -15.86 -12.23
CA TYR A 31 4.08 -15.62 -11.28
C TYR A 31 4.36 -16.24 -9.91
N LEU A 32 5.17 -17.31 -9.83
CA LEU A 32 5.48 -17.99 -8.57
C LEU A 32 6.34 -17.10 -7.68
N ILE A 33 7.34 -16.42 -8.24
CA ILE A 33 8.18 -15.48 -7.48
C ILE A 33 7.33 -14.35 -6.90
N VAL A 34 6.42 -13.76 -7.70
CA VAL A 34 5.55 -12.66 -7.22
C VAL A 34 4.54 -13.17 -6.19
N ARG A 35 3.98 -14.36 -6.40
CA ARG A 35 3.08 -15.00 -5.46
C ARG A 35 3.76 -15.22 -4.10
N ASN A 36 4.94 -15.82 -4.12
CA ASN A 36 5.69 -16.14 -2.90
C ASN A 36 6.17 -14.85 -2.20
N MET A 37 6.56 -13.81 -2.96
CA MET A 37 6.83 -12.48 -2.41
C MET A 37 5.67 -11.95 -1.54
N TYR A 38 4.41 -12.10 -1.98
CA TYR A 38 3.26 -11.69 -1.18
C TYR A 38 3.07 -12.54 0.08
N TYR A 39 3.19 -13.87 -0.01
CA TYR A 39 3.08 -14.74 1.16
C TYR A 39 4.19 -14.46 2.18
N ASP A 40 5.44 -14.40 1.72
CA ASP A 40 6.59 -14.09 2.57
C ASP A 40 6.45 -12.71 3.23
N SER A 41 5.99 -11.71 2.49
CA SER A 41 5.71 -10.38 3.04
C SER A 41 4.61 -10.42 4.11
N ALA A 42 3.53 -11.18 3.88
CA ALA A 42 2.43 -11.31 4.81
C ALA A 42 2.88 -12.00 6.11
N HIS A 43 3.56 -13.14 5.98
CA HIS A 43 4.08 -13.88 7.12
C HIS A 43 5.03 -13.03 7.97
N LEU A 44 5.92 -12.26 7.33
CA LEU A 44 6.88 -11.43 8.06
C LEU A 44 6.22 -10.33 8.91
N ILE A 45 5.11 -9.73 8.44
CA ILE A 45 4.40 -8.64 9.15
C ILE A 45 3.24 -9.12 10.02
N MET A 46 3.02 -10.43 10.12
CA MET A 46 1.91 -11.00 10.87
C MET A 46 1.87 -10.42 12.31
N HIS A 47 0.67 -10.06 12.77
CA HIS A 47 0.38 -9.44 14.07
C HIS A 47 0.90 -8.01 14.32
N PHE A 48 1.78 -7.45 13.50
CA PHE A 48 2.30 -6.09 13.76
C PHE A 48 1.20 -5.01 13.68
N GLU A 49 0.30 -5.09 12.71
CA GLU A 49 -0.81 -4.12 12.59
C GLU A 49 -1.88 -4.36 13.67
N ASP A 50 -2.11 -5.61 14.07
CA ASP A 50 -3.03 -5.95 15.16
C ASP A 50 -2.59 -5.31 16.48
N ILE A 51 -1.28 -5.33 16.77
CA ILE A 51 -0.69 -4.67 17.94
C ILE A 51 -1.03 -3.18 17.95
N ILE A 52 -0.88 -2.51 16.80
CA ILE A 52 -1.23 -1.09 16.69
C ILE A 52 -2.74 -0.90 16.88
N ASN A 53 -3.56 -1.76 16.31
CA ASN A 53 -5.01 -1.53 16.23
C ASN A 53 -5.77 -1.94 17.50
N SER A 54 -5.24 -2.89 18.27
CA SER A 54 -5.94 -3.52 19.39
C SER A 54 -5.37 -3.21 20.78
N ARG A 55 -4.05 -3.05 20.93
CA ARG A 55 -3.42 -2.95 22.27
C ARG A 55 -3.46 -1.53 22.81
N SER A 56 -3.72 -1.37 24.11
CA SER A 56 -3.61 -0.07 24.81
C SER A 56 -2.17 0.42 24.86
N GLU A 57 -1.23 -0.49 25.11
CA GLU A 57 0.20 -0.22 25.22
C GLU A 57 0.99 -0.92 24.10
N LEU A 58 2.05 -0.26 23.64
CA LEU A 58 2.93 -0.81 22.60
C LEU A 58 3.98 -1.73 23.21
N PRO A 59 4.36 -2.82 22.52
CA PRO A 59 5.30 -3.81 23.02
C PRO A 59 6.69 -3.21 23.23
N ARG A 60 7.43 -3.80 24.18
CA ARG A 60 8.85 -3.51 24.40
C ARG A 60 9.70 -4.14 23.30
N ARG A 61 10.98 -3.77 23.26
CA ARG A 61 11.93 -4.20 22.24
C ARG A 61 12.02 -5.71 22.12
N GLU A 62 12.17 -6.37 23.25
CA GLU A 62 12.34 -7.82 23.33
C GLU A 62 11.13 -8.53 22.72
N GLU A 63 9.93 -8.06 23.06
CA GLU A 63 8.66 -8.65 22.61
C GLU A 63 8.46 -8.49 21.09
N TYR A 64 8.66 -7.30 20.52
CA TYR A 64 8.44 -7.14 19.08
C TYR A 64 9.54 -7.77 18.23
N LEU A 65 10.75 -7.94 18.76
CA LEU A 65 11.81 -8.69 18.09
C LEU A 65 11.51 -10.20 18.11
N GLU A 66 11.02 -10.73 19.23
CA GLU A 66 10.58 -12.12 19.31
C GLU A 66 9.49 -12.44 18.28
N ILE A 67 8.51 -11.53 18.13
CA ILE A 67 7.48 -11.65 17.08
C ILE A 67 8.12 -11.65 15.68
N PHE A 68 9.03 -10.72 15.40
CA PHE A 68 9.71 -10.65 14.11
C PHE A 68 10.49 -11.94 13.80
N HIS A 69 11.26 -12.47 14.74
CA HIS A 69 12.05 -13.68 14.54
C HIS A 69 11.15 -14.91 14.37
N SER A 70 10.10 -15.04 15.17
CA SER A 70 9.11 -16.12 15.01
C SER A 70 8.43 -16.05 13.64
N ASN A 71 8.05 -14.86 13.17
CA ASN A 71 7.50 -14.67 11.84
C ASN A 71 8.51 -15.06 10.74
N ALA A 72 9.79 -14.68 10.89
CA ALA A 72 10.85 -15.03 9.94
C ALA A 72 11.09 -16.55 9.83
N GLU A 73 10.80 -17.32 10.89
CA GLU A 73 10.83 -18.79 10.85
C GLU A 73 9.72 -19.37 9.95
N THR A 74 8.60 -18.66 9.76
CA THR A 74 7.48 -19.11 8.92
C THR A 74 7.62 -18.73 7.44
N VAL A 75 8.45 -17.73 7.13
CA VAL A 75 8.74 -17.28 5.76
C VAL A 75 9.45 -18.38 4.95
N GLU A 76 9.03 -18.63 3.72
CA GLU A 76 9.64 -19.67 2.86
C GLU A 76 11.01 -19.20 2.36
N ASN A 77 11.08 -17.97 1.84
CA ASN A 77 12.35 -17.37 1.39
C ASN A 77 13.19 -16.83 2.56
N LYS A 78 14.04 -17.68 3.13
CA LYS A 78 14.96 -17.28 4.22
C LYS A 78 15.93 -16.17 3.82
N SER A 79 16.32 -16.08 2.54
CA SER A 79 17.18 -15.00 2.05
C SER A 79 16.49 -13.64 2.16
N PHE A 80 15.20 -13.58 1.80
CA PHE A 80 14.37 -12.39 1.97
C PHE A 80 14.31 -11.96 3.43
N ALA A 81 13.93 -12.86 4.36
CA ALA A 81 13.84 -12.51 5.78
C ALA A 81 15.17 -11.96 6.34
N ASN A 82 16.29 -12.63 6.02
CA ASN A 82 17.63 -12.22 6.44
C ASN A 82 18.04 -10.85 5.86
N GLU A 83 17.68 -10.56 4.61
CA GLU A 83 17.99 -9.27 4.00
C GLU A 83 17.19 -8.14 4.64
N ILE A 84 15.89 -8.36 4.90
CA ILE A 84 15.04 -7.40 5.60
C ILE A 84 15.59 -7.11 7.00
N GLU A 85 15.98 -8.14 7.76
CA GLU A 85 16.59 -7.99 9.08
C GLU A 85 17.87 -7.13 9.03
N LYS A 86 18.78 -7.43 8.09
CA LYS A 86 20.02 -6.65 7.89
C LYS A 86 19.74 -5.19 7.56
N GLN A 87 18.76 -4.92 6.69
CA GLN A 87 18.39 -3.55 6.33
C GLN A 87 17.83 -2.77 7.51
N ILE A 88 16.96 -3.39 8.32
CA ILE A 88 16.41 -2.78 9.53
C ILE A 88 17.54 -2.48 10.52
N GLN A 89 18.42 -3.45 10.80
CA GLN A 89 19.52 -3.28 11.74
C GLN A 89 20.45 -2.14 11.32
N ARG A 90 20.85 -2.08 10.04
CA ARG A 90 21.66 -0.97 9.50
C ARG A 90 20.99 0.38 9.70
N GLN A 91 19.68 0.49 9.44
CA GLN A 91 18.95 1.76 9.62
C GLN A 91 18.79 2.12 11.10
N MET A 92 18.64 1.13 11.99
CA MET A 92 18.59 1.37 13.43
C MET A 92 19.94 1.85 13.97
N ASP A 93 21.05 1.28 13.52
CA ASP A 93 22.40 1.70 13.92
C ASP A 93 22.67 3.16 13.54
N VAL A 94 22.32 3.54 12.30
CA VAL A 94 22.42 4.94 11.83
C VAL A 94 21.58 5.89 12.68
N ASN A 95 20.34 5.50 13.03
CA ASN A 95 19.47 6.33 13.87
C ASN A 95 20.02 6.51 15.28
N THR A 96 20.64 5.47 15.85
CA THR A 96 21.30 5.52 17.16
C THR A 96 22.51 6.47 17.14
N VAL A 97 23.35 6.40 16.09
CA VAL A 97 24.48 7.31 15.90
C VAL A 97 24.03 8.77 15.82
N ASN A 98 22.87 9.02 15.20
CA ASN A 98 22.30 10.37 15.05
C ASN A 98 21.48 10.85 16.27
N GLY A 99 21.51 10.13 17.40
CA GLY A 99 20.84 10.53 18.64
C GLY A 99 19.31 10.45 18.60
N HIS A 100 18.73 9.70 17.66
CA HIS A 100 17.29 9.45 17.62
C HIS A 100 16.91 8.23 18.48
N SER A 101 15.75 8.27 19.14
CA SER A 101 15.20 7.11 19.85
C SER A 101 14.81 6.00 18.85
N SER A 102 15.77 5.13 18.53
CA SER A 102 15.75 4.17 17.42
C SER A 102 15.01 2.87 17.75
N HIS A 103 14.70 2.62 19.02
CA HIS A 103 14.27 1.31 19.53
C HIS A 103 12.80 1.21 19.95
N ASN A 104 11.94 2.15 19.54
CA ASN A 104 10.51 2.02 19.78
C ASN A 104 9.83 1.21 18.66
N PHE A 105 8.74 0.52 19.01
CA PHE A 105 7.99 -0.35 18.10
C PHE A 105 7.55 0.35 16.80
N LYS A 106 7.08 1.60 16.88
CA LYS A 106 6.61 2.35 15.69
C LYS A 106 7.76 2.62 14.71
N THR A 107 8.93 2.95 15.22
CA THR A 107 10.15 3.12 14.40
C THR A 107 10.50 1.80 13.73
N PHE A 108 10.58 0.70 14.49
CA PHE A 108 10.87 -0.63 13.95
C PHE A 108 9.87 -1.04 12.87
N PHE A 109 8.57 -0.93 13.14
CA PHE A 109 7.53 -1.33 12.20
C PHE A 109 7.55 -0.49 10.92
N ARG A 110 7.83 0.82 11.01
CA ARG A 110 8.05 1.66 9.82
C ARG A 110 9.23 1.18 8.99
N LEU A 111 10.35 0.82 9.62
CA LEU A 111 11.53 0.31 8.92
C LEU A 111 11.23 -1.04 8.25
N LEU A 112 10.49 -1.92 8.95
CA LEU A 112 10.01 -3.19 8.40
C LEU A 112 9.16 -2.99 7.15
N LEU A 113 8.13 -2.15 7.22
CA LEU A 113 7.28 -1.85 6.07
C LEU A 113 8.06 -1.26 4.89
N LYS A 114 9.03 -0.39 5.18
CA LYS A 114 9.88 0.21 4.16
C LYS A 114 10.75 -0.84 3.46
N ALA A 115 11.45 -1.67 4.22
CA ALA A 115 12.31 -2.72 3.67
C ALA A 115 11.51 -3.72 2.82
N ILE A 116 10.30 -4.10 3.28
CA ILE A 116 9.39 -4.95 2.51
C ILE A 116 8.94 -4.27 1.23
N ALA A 117 8.56 -2.98 1.28
CA ALA A 117 8.14 -2.24 0.10
C ALA A 117 9.27 -2.16 -0.95
N GLU A 118 10.50 -1.91 -0.53
CA GLU A 118 11.69 -1.90 -1.40
C GLU A 118 11.90 -3.27 -2.08
N TYR A 119 11.84 -4.36 -1.30
CA TYR A 119 11.93 -5.72 -1.85
C TYR A 119 10.79 -6.02 -2.85
N GLN A 120 9.56 -5.64 -2.50
CA GLN A 120 8.40 -5.83 -3.38
C GLN A 120 8.54 -5.07 -4.70
N GLU A 121 9.09 -3.86 -4.66
CA GLU A 121 9.36 -3.09 -5.88
C GLU A 121 10.32 -3.81 -6.81
N ASP A 122 11.42 -4.33 -6.29
CA ASP A 122 12.42 -5.04 -7.10
C ASP A 122 11.81 -6.26 -7.79
N ILE A 123 11.07 -7.08 -7.03
CA ILE A 123 10.41 -8.27 -7.56
C ILE A 123 9.34 -7.91 -8.59
N ILE A 124 8.51 -6.90 -8.32
CA ILE A 124 7.46 -6.45 -9.25
C ILE A 124 8.07 -5.87 -10.51
N ASN A 125 9.11 -5.04 -10.41
CA ASN A 125 9.79 -4.45 -11.56
C ASN A 125 10.42 -5.51 -12.47
N ALA A 126 10.99 -6.56 -11.88
CA ALA A 126 11.60 -7.64 -12.64
C ALA A 126 10.57 -8.50 -13.39
N ASN A 127 9.40 -8.73 -12.77
CA ASN A 127 8.45 -9.76 -13.21
C ASN A 127 7.15 -9.25 -13.83
N TYR A 128 6.72 -8.02 -13.56
CA TYR A 128 5.49 -7.46 -14.11
C TYR A 128 5.54 -7.38 -15.64
N VAL A 129 4.45 -7.79 -16.30
CA VAL A 129 4.29 -7.68 -17.76
C VAL A 129 3.20 -6.67 -18.11
N GLU A 130 1.95 -7.01 -17.80
CA GLU A 130 0.78 -6.19 -18.14
C GLU A 130 -0.46 -6.60 -17.34
N VAL A 131 -1.53 -5.81 -17.42
CA VAL A 131 -2.86 -6.23 -16.99
C VAL A 131 -3.65 -6.74 -18.20
N ALA A 132 -4.14 -7.98 -18.14
CA ALA A 132 -4.82 -8.65 -19.24
C ALA A 132 -6.29 -8.22 -19.42
N ASN A 133 -6.78 -8.19 -20.67
CA ASN A 133 -8.22 -8.08 -21.01
C ASN A 133 -8.99 -6.87 -20.41
N VAL A 134 -8.31 -5.73 -20.22
CA VAL A 134 -8.84 -4.63 -19.40
C VAL A 134 -9.91 -3.81 -20.12
N LYS A 135 -9.78 -3.59 -21.44
CA LYS A 135 -10.72 -2.74 -22.18
C LYS A 135 -12.15 -3.29 -22.18
N ALA A 136 -12.31 -4.62 -22.14
CA ALA A 136 -13.63 -5.25 -22.12
C ALA A 136 -14.27 -5.29 -20.72
N VAL A 137 -13.45 -5.39 -19.66
CA VAL A 137 -13.95 -5.63 -18.29
C VAL A 137 -14.01 -4.34 -17.45
N SER A 138 -13.14 -3.36 -17.70
CA SER A 138 -13.08 -2.12 -16.92
C SER A 138 -14.26 -1.18 -17.18
N THR A 139 -14.90 -1.25 -18.36
CA THR A 139 -16.07 -0.42 -18.70
C THR A 139 -17.34 -0.82 -17.95
N LEU A 140 -17.38 -2.03 -17.39
CA LEU A 140 -18.53 -2.59 -16.69
C LEU A 140 -18.41 -2.46 -15.16
N LYS A 141 -17.24 -2.08 -14.65
CA LYS A 141 -16.96 -2.00 -13.21
C LYS A 141 -16.92 -0.55 -12.74
N LYS A 142 -17.39 -0.31 -11.51
CA LYS A 142 -17.24 1.00 -10.86
C LYS A 142 -15.75 1.33 -10.71
N ARG A 143 -15.36 2.52 -11.17
CA ARG A 143 -13.95 2.90 -11.24
C ARG A 143 -13.56 3.78 -10.06
N THR A 144 -12.52 3.37 -9.34
CA THR A 144 -11.87 4.14 -8.29
C THR A 144 -10.50 4.60 -8.76
N PHE A 145 -10.19 5.89 -8.61
CA PHE A 145 -8.85 6.41 -8.82
C PHE A 145 -8.01 6.25 -7.54
N LEU A 146 -6.83 5.65 -7.63
CA LEU A 146 -5.88 5.56 -6.52
C LEU A 146 -4.84 6.68 -6.60
N SER A 147 -4.80 7.53 -5.59
CA SER A 147 -3.70 8.48 -5.36
C SER A 147 -2.74 7.90 -4.32
N TYR A 148 -1.45 7.83 -4.62
CA TYR A 148 -0.44 7.16 -3.79
C TYR A 148 0.96 7.75 -4.00
N ALA A 149 1.88 7.52 -3.06
CA ALA A 149 3.29 7.81 -3.28
C ALA A 149 3.90 6.76 -4.21
N TYR A 150 4.67 7.19 -5.21
CA TYR A 150 5.22 6.31 -6.25
C TYR A 150 5.93 5.05 -5.72
N TYR A 151 6.50 5.13 -4.51
CA TYR A 151 7.28 4.09 -3.85
C TYR A 151 6.45 3.08 -3.01
N ASP A 152 5.34 2.56 -3.56
CA ASP A 152 4.44 1.62 -2.86
C ASP A 152 3.81 0.59 -3.85
N LYS A 153 4.58 0.06 -4.81
CA LYS A 153 4.03 -0.84 -5.86
C LYS A 153 3.36 -2.10 -5.31
N GLY A 154 3.94 -2.77 -4.32
CA GLY A 154 3.35 -3.98 -3.73
C GLY A 154 2.01 -3.72 -3.07
N LEU A 155 1.89 -2.66 -2.26
CA LEU A 155 0.63 -2.31 -1.60
C LEU A 155 -0.44 -1.83 -2.59
N THR A 156 -0.05 -1.04 -3.59
CA THR A 156 -1.00 -0.54 -4.61
C THR A 156 -1.52 -1.65 -5.50
N GLN A 157 -0.69 -2.65 -5.84
CA GLN A 157 -1.12 -3.84 -6.56
C GLN A 157 -1.98 -4.76 -5.69
N ALA A 158 -1.66 -4.93 -4.41
CA ALA A 158 -2.51 -5.69 -3.49
C ALA A 158 -3.91 -5.07 -3.36
N LEU A 159 -3.99 -3.74 -3.29
CA LEU A 159 -5.27 -3.02 -3.33
C LEU A 159 -5.98 -3.21 -4.68
N PHE A 160 -5.26 -3.24 -5.80
CA PHE A 160 -5.87 -3.52 -7.09
C PHE A 160 -6.58 -4.89 -7.10
N TYR A 161 -5.91 -5.93 -6.60
CA TYR A 161 -6.52 -7.26 -6.49
C TYR A 161 -7.72 -7.30 -5.56
N TYR A 162 -7.61 -6.62 -4.40
CA TYR A 162 -8.71 -6.48 -3.46
C TYR A 162 -9.96 -5.86 -4.11
N PHE A 163 -9.81 -4.75 -4.82
CA PHE A 163 -10.91 -4.12 -5.57
C PHE A 163 -11.44 -5.03 -6.67
N TRP A 164 -10.54 -5.69 -7.39
CA TRP A 164 -10.91 -6.56 -8.51
C TRP A 164 -11.84 -7.69 -8.09
N LEU A 165 -11.50 -8.36 -6.98
CA LEU A 165 -12.29 -9.45 -6.39
C LEU A 165 -13.66 -9.00 -5.89
N ARG A 166 -13.80 -7.72 -5.56
CA ARG A 166 -15.06 -7.11 -5.09
C ARG A 166 -15.82 -6.40 -6.21
N SER A 167 -15.60 -6.79 -7.47
CA SER A 167 -16.26 -6.21 -8.66
C SER A 167 -15.95 -4.72 -8.92
N GLY A 168 -14.93 -4.16 -8.27
CA GLY A 168 -14.43 -2.82 -8.54
C GLY A 168 -13.26 -2.81 -9.54
N PHE A 169 -12.99 -1.64 -10.08
CA PHE A 169 -11.78 -1.38 -10.86
C PHE A 169 -10.98 -0.26 -10.22
N LEU A 170 -9.81 -0.59 -9.68
CA LEU A 170 -8.89 0.39 -9.11
C LEU A 170 -7.87 0.83 -10.18
N TYR A 171 -7.85 2.12 -10.49
CA TYR A 171 -6.87 2.69 -11.39
C TYR A 171 -5.58 3.01 -10.63
N VAL A 172 -4.49 2.29 -10.95
CA VAL A 172 -3.16 2.44 -10.37
C VAL A 172 -2.18 2.83 -11.47
N ASN A 173 -1.71 4.08 -11.47
CA ASN A 173 -1.01 4.67 -12.62
C ASN A 173 0.14 3.82 -13.19
N TRP A 174 1.02 3.28 -12.34
CA TRP A 174 2.18 2.51 -12.81
C TRP A 174 1.82 1.20 -13.52
N MET A 175 0.63 0.65 -13.27
CA MET A 175 0.17 -0.59 -13.91
C MET A 175 -0.33 -0.34 -15.35
N TRP A 176 -0.63 0.91 -15.70
CA TRP A 176 -1.37 1.23 -16.92
C TRP A 176 -0.54 1.77 -18.07
N GLU A 177 0.75 2.01 -17.87
CA GLU A 177 1.76 2.24 -18.90
C GLU A 177 3.12 2.32 -18.19
N GLY A 178 4.11 1.55 -18.67
CA GLY A 178 5.42 1.44 -18.02
C GLY A 178 6.07 2.82 -17.85
N VAL A 179 6.20 3.28 -16.60
CA VAL A 179 6.97 4.46 -16.15
C VAL A 179 7.15 5.52 -17.25
N ASN A 180 6.11 6.30 -17.51
CA ASN A 180 6.12 7.31 -18.58
C ASN A 180 7.28 8.31 -18.40
N LYS A 181 8.13 8.41 -19.43
CA LYS A 181 9.32 9.28 -19.50
C LYS A 181 8.99 10.76 -19.79
N ASN A 182 7.73 11.13 -20.04
CA ASN A 182 7.32 12.48 -20.46
C ASN A 182 6.21 13.06 -19.56
N GLY A 183 6.48 14.22 -18.93
CA GLY A 183 5.62 14.84 -17.92
C GLY A 183 4.28 15.42 -18.41
N SER A 184 4.20 15.89 -19.67
CA SER A 184 2.97 16.44 -20.25
C SER A 184 1.96 15.35 -20.60
N THR A 185 2.42 14.28 -21.25
CA THR A 185 1.60 13.09 -21.58
C THR A 185 1.03 12.43 -20.31
N THR A 186 1.81 12.41 -19.24
CA THR A 186 1.38 11.87 -17.94
C THR A 186 0.22 12.67 -17.33
N LYS A 187 0.21 14.00 -17.47
CA LYS A 187 -0.82 14.85 -16.86
C LYS A 187 -2.19 14.67 -17.52
N GLU A 188 -2.25 14.70 -18.85
CA GLU A 188 -3.51 14.55 -19.59
C GLU A 188 -4.15 13.17 -19.35
N GLN A 189 -3.32 12.13 -19.31
CA GLN A 189 -3.77 10.77 -19.01
C GLN A 189 -4.31 10.65 -17.58
N LEU A 190 -3.62 11.23 -16.59
CA LEU A 190 -4.10 11.28 -15.21
C LEU A 190 -5.41 12.07 -15.09
N GLU A 191 -5.54 13.20 -15.79
CA GLU A 191 -6.79 13.97 -15.80
C GLU A 191 -7.95 13.18 -16.42
N ASP A 192 -7.72 12.47 -17.53
CA ASP A 192 -8.74 11.61 -18.13
C ASP A 192 -9.13 10.45 -17.19
N ALA A 193 -8.13 9.84 -16.53
CA ALA A 193 -8.35 8.79 -15.54
C ALA A 193 -9.17 9.28 -14.34
N LEU A 194 -8.85 10.46 -13.81
CA LEU A 194 -9.58 11.12 -12.73
C LEU A 194 -11.03 11.43 -13.15
N ARG A 195 -11.22 11.96 -14.36
CA ARG A 195 -12.56 12.27 -14.91
C ARG A 195 -13.43 11.04 -15.04
N LYS A 196 -12.85 9.91 -15.48
CA LYS A 196 -13.55 8.62 -15.65
C LYS A 196 -13.83 7.88 -14.35
N SER A 197 -13.32 8.35 -13.21
CA SER A 197 -13.44 7.65 -11.92
C SER A 197 -14.65 8.15 -11.13
N ASP A 198 -15.41 7.20 -10.57
CA ASP A 198 -16.58 7.45 -9.73
C ASP A 198 -16.21 7.74 -8.29
N GLN A 199 -15.07 7.21 -7.85
CA GLN A 199 -14.57 7.36 -6.49
C GLN A 199 -13.09 7.71 -6.52
N PHE A 200 -12.64 8.38 -5.46
CA PHE A 200 -11.24 8.69 -5.24
C PHE A 200 -10.77 8.06 -3.94
N LEU A 201 -9.65 7.35 -3.98
CA LEU A 201 -9.01 6.74 -2.82
C LEU A 201 -7.59 7.30 -2.67
N PHE A 202 -7.32 7.92 -1.53
CA PHE A 202 -5.98 8.31 -1.11
C PHE A 202 -5.33 7.21 -0.28
N LEU A 203 -4.20 6.68 -0.76
CA LEU A 203 -3.40 5.68 -0.05
C LEU A 203 -2.53 6.40 0.99
N ARG A 204 -2.92 6.29 2.27
CA ARG A 204 -2.16 6.85 3.39
C ARG A 204 -1.08 5.86 3.83
N THR A 205 0.17 6.23 3.56
CA THR A 205 1.39 5.53 3.99
C THR A 205 2.35 6.55 4.58
N THR A 206 3.40 6.10 5.25
CA THR A 206 4.50 6.99 5.67
C THR A 206 5.23 7.62 4.49
N ASN A 207 5.07 7.07 3.29
CA ASN A 207 5.64 7.61 2.06
C ASN A 207 4.77 8.72 1.47
N SER A 208 3.43 8.63 1.55
CA SER A 208 2.50 9.65 1.02
C SER A 208 2.19 10.77 2.00
N GLU A 209 2.21 10.47 3.30
CA GLU A 209 2.13 11.45 4.39
C GLU A 209 3.52 11.65 4.98
N LEU A 210 4.16 12.78 4.65
CA LEU A 210 5.43 13.15 5.25
C LEU A 210 5.19 13.40 6.75
N ARG A 211 5.45 12.39 7.59
CA ARG A 211 5.42 12.53 9.05
C ARG A 211 6.64 13.31 9.54
N MET A 212 6.65 14.62 9.30
CA MET A 212 7.48 15.56 10.05
C MET A 212 6.73 15.98 11.32
N PRO A 213 7.41 16.17 12.47
CA PRO A 213 6.78 16.73 13.66
C PRO A 213 6.15 18.09 13.33
N GLY A 214 4.83 18.22 13.53
CA GLY A 214 4.10 19.47 13.30
C GLY A 214 3.63 19.74 11.87
N SER A 215 3.82 18.83 10.91
CA SER A 215 3.19 18.98 9.59
C SER A 215 2.71 17.67 8.98
N HIS A 216 1.45 17.68 8.54
CA HIS A 216 0.78 16.61 7.81
C HIS A 216 0.87 16.84 6.28
N PHE A 217 2.06 17.10 5.76
CA PHE A 217 2.24 17.40 4.34
C PHE A 217 1.96 16.17 3.46
N ILE A 218 1.00 16.32 2.54
CA ILE A 218 0.74 15.39 1.44
C ILE A 218 1.73 15.72 0.30
N ARG A 219 2.35 14.70 -0.31
CA ARG A 219 3.28 14.92 -1.45
C ARG A 219 2.62 15.72 -2.57
N GLN A 220 3.41 16.57 -3.23
CA GLN A 220 2.93 17.54 -4.24
C GLN A 220 2.06 16.90 -5.34
N TRP A 221 2.44 15.74 -5.87
CA TRP A 221 1.64 15.02 -6.87
C TRP A 221 0.31 14.53 -6.33
N CYS A 222 0.28 13.93 -5.13
CA CYS A 222 -0.97 13.52 -4.48
C CYS A 222 -1.87 14.73 -4.16
N ALA A 223 -1.28 15.84 -3.69
CA ALA A 223 -2.02 17.07 -3.42
C ALA A 223 -2.63 17.66 -4.72
N TRP A 224 -1.91 17.60 -5.83
CA TRP A 224 -2.42 18.01 -7.14
C TRP A 224 -3.55 17.09 -7.63
N GLU A 225 -3.45 15.77 -7.46
CA GLU A 225 -4.51 14.81 -7.81
C GLU A 225 -5.78 15.05 -6.98
N MET A 226 -5.63 15.22 -5.66
CA MET A 226 -6.72 15.58 -4.77
C MET A 226 -7.37 16.90 -5.21
N GLY A 227 -6.57 17.95 -5.46
CA GLY A 227 -7.06 19.25 -5.92
C GLY A 227 -7.79 19.21 -7.27
N ASN A 228 -7.30 18.43 -8.24
CA ASN A 228 -8.00 18.22 -9.51
C ASN A 228 -9.31 17.48 -9.31
N TYR A 229 -9.32 16.45 -8.46
CA TYR A 229 -10.56 15.76 -8.15
C TYR A 229 -11.56 16.70 -7.46
N TYR A 230 -11.13 17.51 -6.49
CA TYR A 230 -11.95 18.53 -5.83
C TYR A 230 -12.63 19.50 -6.79
N THR A 231 -11.90 19.99 -7.79
CA THR A 231 -12.37 21.02 -8.71
C THR A 231 -13.23 20.46 -9.85
N LYS A 232 -12.95 19.23 -10.28
CA LYS A 232 -13.57 18.62 -11.46
C LYS A 232 -14.65 17.58 -11.13
N ASN A 233 -14.69 17.02 -9.92
CA ASN A 233 -15.62 15.97 -9.49
C ASN A 233 -16.07 16.15 -8.03
N LYS A 234 -17.37 16.42 -7.80
CA LYS A 234 -17.97 16.48 -6.44
C LYS A 234 -18.32 15.08 -5.86
N ARG A 235 -17.65 14.04 -6.32
CA ARG A 235 -17.98 12.63 -6.02
C ARG A 235 -17.35 12.15 -4.71
N GLU A 236 -17.60 10.90 -4.33
CA GLU A 236 -17.17 10.31 -3.05
C GLU A 236 -15.63 10.18 -2.94
N LYS A 237 -15.10 10.50 -1.76
CA LYS A 237 -13.66 10.60 -1.48
C LYS A 237 -13.32 9.82 -0.22
N TYR A 238 -12.28 9.00 -0.32
CA TYR A 238 -11.89 8.10 0.75
C TYR A 238 -10.39 8.08 0.98
N TYR A 239 -9.98 7.67 2.17
CA TYR A 239 -8.58 7.37 2.47
C TYR A 239 -8.42 6.00 3.15
N THR A 240 -7.28 5.34 2.95
CA THR A 240 -6.95 4.13 3.72
C THR A 240 -6.48 4.48 5.13
N SER A 241 -6.79 3.63 6.12
CA SER A 241 -6.27 3.80 7.49
C SER A 241 -5.88 2.45 8.07
N PHE A 242 -4.63 2.06 7.85
CA PHE A 242 -4.10 0.77 8.30
C PHE A 242 -3.69 0.77 9.78
N TYR A 243 -3.40 1.93 10.35
CA TYR A 243 -2.75 2.06 11.66
C TYR A 243 -3.20 3.29 12.48
N ASP A 244 -4.29 3.96 12.12
CA ASP A 244 -4.78 5.11 12.90
C ASP A 244 -5.93 4.68 13.83
N LYS A 245 -5.76 4.98 15.12
CA LYS A 245 -6.83 4.86 16.12
C LYS A 245 -7.74 6.08 16.18
N ASN A 246 -7.25 7.21 15.66
CA ASN A 246 -7.91 8.51 15.68
C ASN A 246 -7.93 9.08 14.25
N GLU A 247 -8.95 9.88 13.93
CA GLU A 247 -9.00 10.55 12.64
C GLU A 247 -7.77 11.47 12.45
N PRO A 248 -7.19 11.50 11.24
CA PRO A 248 -6.08 12.37 10.96
C PRO A 248 -6.53 13.84 11.08
N ARG A 249 -5.79 14.64 11.83
CA ARG A 249 -5.94 16.11 11.79
C ARG A 249 -5.23 16.65 10.56
N ASN A 250 -5.86 16.53 9.39
CA ASN A 250 -5.35 17.08 8.15
C ASN A 250 -6.48 17.78 7.39
N ASP A 251 -6.38 19.11 7.26
CA ASP A 251 -7.38 19.94 6.60
C ASP A 251 -7.67 19.51 5.15
N LEU A 252 -6.70 18.87 4.48
CA LEU A 252 -6.87 18.31 3.13
C LEU A 252 -7.70 17.02 3.10
N LEU A 253 -7.83 16.33 4.23
CA LEU A 253 -8.59 15.10 4.39
C LEU A 253 -9.92 15.31 5.13
N ASP A 254 -10.24 16.53 5.56
CA ASP A 254 -11.43 16.85 6.35
C ASP A 254 -12.74 16.44 5.65
N SER A 255 -12.76 16.48 4.31
CA SER A 255 -13.91 16.01 3.53
C SER A 255 -13.79 14.57 3.01
N PHE A 256 -12.81 13.80 3.47
CA PHE A 256 -12.59 12.41 3.07
C PHE A 256 -13.08 11.45 4.15
N LYS A 257 -13.65 10.32 3.74
CA LYS A 257 -14.14 9.29 4.65
C LYS A 257 -13.12 8.15 4.77
N PRO A 258 -12.91 7.57 5.96
CA PRO A 258 -12.04 6.39 6.06
C PRO A 258 -12.65 5.20 5.32
N MET A 259 -11.86 4.53 4.47
CA MET A 259 -12.28 3.29 3.81
C MET A 259 -12.30 2.13 4.82
N ARG A 260 -13.49 1.53 5.01
CA ARG A 260 -13.66 0.28 5.77
C ARG A 260 -13.48 -0.95 4.91
N GLU A 261 -14.15 -0.98 3.76
CA GLU A 261 -14.18 -2.12 2.84
C GLU A 261 -14.63 -1.70 1.43
N VAL A 262 -14.74 -2.67 0.51
CA VAL A 262 -15.30 -2.46 -0.84
C VAL A 262 -16.36 -3.52 -1.09
N VAL A 263 -17.56 -3.09 -1.47
CA VAL A 263 -18.69 -3.98 -1.77
C VAL A 263 -19.19 -3.64 -3.16
N GLN A 264 -19.19 -4.62 -4.07
CA GLN A 264 -19.63 -4.44 -5.46
C GLN A 264 -18.96 -3.25 -6.18
N GLY A 265 -17.68 -3.03 -5.89
CA GLY A 265 -16.86 -1.98 -6.45
C GLY A 265 -17.01 -0.63 -5.75
N GLU A 266 -17.90 -0.51 -4.76
CA GLU A 266 -18.11 0.70 -4.00
C GLU A 266 -17.36 0.67 -2.67
N ILE A 267 -16.57 1.72 -2.41
CA ILE A 267 -15.96 1.93 -1.09
C ILE A 267 -17.04 2.26 -0.03
N GLN A 268 -17.02 1.52 1.08
CA GLN A 268 -17.83 1.74 2.27
C GLN A 268 -16.98 2.34 3.41
N TYR A 269 -17.60 3.11 4.30
CA TYR A 269 -16.93 3.93 5.34
C TYR A 269 -17.56 3.82 6.73
#